data_AF-A0A662FN90-F1
#
_entry.id   AF-A0A662FN90-F1
#
_cell.length_a   1.000
_cell.length_b   1.000
_cell.length_c   1.000
_cell.angle_alpha   90.00
_cell.angle_beta   90.00
_cell.angle_gamma   90.00
#
_symmetry.space_group_name_H-M   'P 1'
#
loop_
_entity.id
_entity.type
_entity.pdbx_description
1 polymer ?
#
loop_
_entity_poly.entity_id
_entity_poly.type
_entity_poly.pdbx_seq_one_letter_code
_entity_poly.pdbx_strand_id
1 'polypeptide(L)'
;MTGFLLALGMIAPFYNLAFVLITVYLFVKLFRTPKAGYVFLTPWKMIFAALLVFVAEEVLTILRVFNIVNIPIHINGFFELFMIISFIYALLSLKEHIRIRHL
;
A
#
# COMPACT_ATOMS: atom_id res chain seq x y z
N MET A 1 -27.16 -11.86 -11.96
CA MET A 1 -25.89 -11.92 -11.18
C MET A 1 -24.69 -11.33 -11.92
N THR A 2 -24.64 -11.35 -13.25
CA THR A 2 -23.54 -10.79 -14.07
C THR A 2 -23.38 -9.27 -13.95
N GLY A 3 -24.47 -8.50 -13.95
CA GLY A 3 -24.40 -7.03 -13.86
C GLY A 3 -23.87 -6.49 -12.53
N PHE A 4 -24.15 -7.17 -11.42
CA PHE A 4 -23.67 -6.77 -10.08
C PHE A 4 -22.16 -6.90 -9.94
N LEU A 5 -21.58 -8.01 -10.40
CA LEU A 5 -20.13 -8.23 -10.37
C LEU A 5 -19.38 -7.22 -11.26
N LEU A 6 -19.98 -6.87 -12.40
CA LEU A 6 -19.41 -5.89 -13.32
C LEU A 6 -19.43 -4.48 -12.72
N ALA A 7 -20.53 -4.08 -12.09
CA ALA A 7 -20.63 -2.81 -11.38
C ALA A 7 -19.65 -2.74 -10.20
N LEU A 8 -19.50 -3.82 -9.42
CA LEU A 8 -18.53 -3.90 -8.34
C LEU A 8 -17.09 -3.76 -8.85
N GLY A 9 -16.74 -4.46 -9.93
CA GLY A 9 -15.41 -4.39 -10.53
C GLY A 9 -15.06 -3.00 -11.06
N MET A 10 -16.05 -2.23 -11.51
CA MET A 10 -15.84 -0.85 -11.96
C MET A 10 -15.68 0.15 -10.80
N ILE A 11 -16.38 -0.07 -9.68
CA ILE A 11 -16.39 0.88 -8.56
C ILE A 11 -15.25 0.59 -7.57
N ALA A 12 -14.81 -0.67 -7.42
CA ALA A 12 -13.78 -1.06 -6.47
C ALA A 12 -12.47 -0.23 -6.53
N PRO A 13 -11.91 0.09 -7.72
CA PRO A 13 -10.72 0.92 -7.81
C PRO A 13 -10.90 2.33 -7.22
N PHE A 14 -12.10 2.90 -7.33
CA PHE A 14 -12.40 4.23 -6.78
C PHE A 14 -12.45 4.23 -5.25
N TYR A 15 -13.00 3.17 -4.64
CA TYR A 15 -12.93 3.01 -3.18
C TYR A 15 -11.50 2.83 -2.69
N ASN A 16 -10.70 2.02 -3.39
CA ASN A 16 -9.28 1.82 -3.08
C ASN A 16 -8.52 3.16 -3.13
N LEU A 17 -8.78 3.99 -4.14
CA LEU A 17 -8.17 5.32 -4.27
C LEU A 17 -8.56 6.25 -3.11
N ALA A 18 -9.82 6.23 -2.67
CA ALA A 18 -10.27 7.01 -1.52
C ALA A 18 -9.57 6.55 -0.22
N PHE A 19 -9.45 5.24 0.01
CA PHE A 19 -8.73 4.68 1.16
C PHE A 19 -7.24 5.03 1.13
N VAL A 20 -6.63 5.05 -0.06
CA VAL A 20 -5.24 5.49 -0.26
C VAL A 20 -5.06 6.92 0.23
N LEU A 21 -5.96 7.85 -0.15
CA LEU A 21 -5.85 9.26 0.28
C LEU A 21 -5.89 9.40 1.80
N ILE A 22 -6.79 8.67 2.45
CA ILE A 22 -6.88 8.63 3.93
C ILE A 22 -5.58 8.08 4.51
N THR A 23 -5.07 6.98 3.96
CA THR A 23 -3.84 6.33 4.43
C THR A 23 -2.62 7.25 4.28
N VAL A 24 -2.48 7.92 3.13
CA VAL A 24 -1.41 8.91 2.89
C VAL A 24 -1.51 10.05 3.90
N TYR A 25 -2.70 10.57 4.17
CA TYR A 25 -2.91 11.61 5.19
C TYR A 25 -2.45 11.13 6.58
N LEU A 26 -2.79 9.89 6.98
CA LEU A 26 -2.35 9.31 8.25
C LEU A 26 -0.83 9.15 8.32
N PHE A 27 -0.16 8.72 7.24
CA PHE A 27 1.30 8.62 7.20
C PHE A 27 1.98 9.99 7.27
N VAL A 28 1.45 11.00 6.57
CA VAL A 28 1.97 12.37 6.68
C VAL A 28 1.84 12.87 8.11
N LYS A 29 0.71 12.63 8.77
CA LYS A 29 0.52 12.96 10.19
C LYS A 29 1.49 12.21 11.10
N LEU A 30 1.71 10.91 10.85
CA LEU A 30 2.66 10.08 11.59
C LEU A 30 4.09 10.62 11.47
N PHE A 31 4.54 10.96 10.26
CA PHE A 31 5.90 11.47 10.02
C PHE A 31 6.11 12.91 10.52
N ARG A 32 5.05 13.73 10.58
CA ARG A 32 5.10 15.09 11.11
C ARG A 32 4.94 15.15 12.64
N THR A 33 4.59 14.06 13.29
CA THR A 33 4.39 14.04 14.74
C THR A 33 5.74 14.25 15.44
N PRO A 34 5.91 15.29 16.27
CA PRO A 34 7.16 15.57 16.98
C PRO A 34 7.35 14.55 18.11
N LYS A 35 7.82 13.36 17.77
CA LYS A 35 8.27 12.33 18.72
C LYS A 35 9.62 11.80 18.26
N ALA A 36 10.62 12.68 18.31
CA ALA A 36 12.02 12.34 18.14
C ALA A 36 12.42 11.31 19.22
N GLY A 37 12.81 10.10 18.81
CA GLY A 37 13.52 9.13 19.65
C GLY A 37 12.76 7.88 20.09
N TYR A 38 11.44 7.93 20.30
CA TYR A 38 10.72 6.79 20.90
C TYR A 38 10.00 5.88 19.91
N VAL A 39 9.63 6.40 18.74
CA VAL A 39 8.86 5.67 17.72
C VAL A 39 9.81 5.08 16.68
N PHE A 40 9.79 3.75 16.55
CA PHE A 40 10.54 3.05 15.52
C PHE A 40 9.87 3.25 14.16
N LEU A 41 10.28 4.31 13.44
CA LEU A 41 9.65 4.77 12.20
C LEU A 41 10.07 3.97 10.96
N THR A 42 11.16 3.21 11.02
CA THR A 42 11.70 2.42 9.90
C THR A 42 10.66 1.50 9.24
N PRO A 43 9.94 0.62 9.96
CA PRO A 43 8.93 -0.24 9.35
C PRO A 43 7.78 0.56 8.73
N TRP A 44 7.39 1.68 9.34
CA TRP A 44 6.34 2.56 8.82
C TRP A 44 6.76 3.25 7.51
N LYS A 45 8.03 3.61 7.36
CA LYS A 45 8.56 4.13 6.08
C LYS A 45 8.52 3.07 4.98
N MET A 46 8.78 1.80 5.33
CA MET A 46 8.70 0.68 4.37
C MET A 46 7.27 0.37 3.96
N ILE A 47 6.32 0.37 4.92
CA ILE A 47 4.90 0.23 4.61
C ILE A 47 4.42 1.42 3.76
N PHE A 48 4.90 2.63 4.01
CA PHE A 48 4.60 3.78 3.17
C PHE A 48 5.15 3.62 1.74
N ALA A 49 6.36 3.06 1.57
CA ALA A 49 6.88 2.75 0.24
C ALA A 49 6.03 1.68 -0.48
N ALA A 50 5.59 0.63 0.22
CA ALA A 50 4.67 -0.36 -0.33
C ALA A 50 3.32 0.26 -0.71
N LEU A 51 2.80 1.20 0.10
CA LEU A 51 1.59 1.96 -0.24
C LEU A 51 1.78 2.76 -1.53
N LEU A 52 2.92 3.43 -1.75
CA LEU A 52 3.16 4.15 -3.00
C LEU A 52 3.18 3.23 -4.22
N VAL A 53 3.72 2.01 -4.07
CA VAL A 53 3.65 0.98 -5.11
C VAL A 53 2.21 0.56 -5.38
N PHE A 54 1.39 0.36 -4.33
CA PHE A 54 -0.04 0.12 -4.47
C PHE A 54 -0.75 1.23 -5.25
N VAL A 55 -0.48 2.50 -4.92
CA VAL A 55 -1.07 3.64 -5.65
C VAL A 55 -0.70 3.61 -7.13
N ALA A 56 0.56 3.33 -7.44
CA ALA A 56 1.01 3.21 -8.83
C ALA A 56 0.28 2.06 -9.55
N GLU A 57 0.12 0.91 -8.90
CA GLU A 57 -0.61 -0.23 -9.46
C GLU A 57 -2.09 0.09 -9.73
N GLU A 58 -2.78 0.75 -8.80
CA GLU A 58 -4.17 1.17 -8.96
C GLU A 58 -4.33 2.18 -10.10
N VAL A 59 -3.41 3.15 -10.23
CA VAL A 59 -3.40 4.09 -11.35
C VAL A 59 -3.24 3.35 -12.68
N LEU A 60 -2.32 2.39 -12.78
CA LEU A 60 -2.15 1.56 -13.98
C LEU A 60 -3.39 0.72 -14.28
N THR A 61 -4.05 0.21 -13.24
CA THR A 61 -5.29 -0.58 -13.36
C THR A 61 -6.43 0.27 -13.90
N ILE A 62 -6.61 1.49 -13.40
CA ILE A 62 -7.60 2.44 -13.90
C ILE A 62 -7.29 2.81 -15.36
N LEU A 63 -6.03 3.12 -15.70
CA LEU A 63 -5.62 3.42 -17.08
C LEU A 63 -5.88 2.25 -18.04
N ARG A 64 -5.76 1.01 -17.56
CA ARG A 64 -6.11 -0.21 -18.31
C ARG A 64 -7.61 -0.30 -18.56
N VAL A 65 -8.45 -0.02 -17.55
CA VAL A 65 -9.92 -0.01 -17.69
C VAL A 65 -10.38 1.02 -18.73
N PHE A 66 -9.70 2.17 -18.81
CA PHE A 66 -9.96 3.18 -19.85
C PHE A 66 -9.35 2.86 -21.23
N ASN A 67 -8.72 1.69 -21.41
CA ASN A 67 -8.02 1.27 -22.64
C ASN A 67 -6.90 2.23 -23.10
N ILE A 68 -6.35 3.05 -22.19
CA ILE A 68 -5.25 3.98 -22.49
C ILE A 68 -3.92 3.21 -22.55
N VAL A 69 -3.79 2.18 -21.70
CA VAL A 69 -2.56 1.41 -21.54
C VAL A 69 -2.86 -0.08 -21.53
N ASN A 70 -2.18 -0.86 -22.37
CA ASN A 70 -2.35 -2.31 -22.47
C ASN A 70 -1.19 -3.04 -21.75
N ILE A 71 -1.24 -3.07 -20.42
CA ILE A 71 -0.26 -3.76 -19.58
C ILE A 71 -0.72 -5.20 -19.31
N PRO A 72 0.16 -6.22 -19.43
CA PRO A 72 -0.15 -7.59 -19.03
C PRO A 72 -0.56 -7.71 -17.57
N ILE A 73 -1.59 -8.50 -17.28
CA ILE A 73 -2.11 -8.77 -15.92
C ILE A 73 -1.00 -9.27 -14.96
N HIS A 74 -0.01 -9.99 -15.46
CA HIS A 74 1.09 -10.52 -14.64
C HIS A 74 1.94 -9.43 -13.94
N ILE A 75 1.93 -8.19 -14.45
CA ILE A 75 2.66 -7.08 -13.83
C ILE A 75 2.03 -6.68 -12.49
N ASN A 76 0.70 -6.80 -12.34
CA ASN A 76 0.03 -6.59 -11.05
C ASN A 76 0.55 -7.58 -9.98
N GLY A 77 0.73 -8.85 -10.34
CA GLY A 77 1.28 -9.86 -9.42
C GLY A 77 2.71 -9.57 -8.98
N PHE A 78 3.52 -8.90 -9.82
CA PHE A 78 4.86 -8.45 -9.42
C PHE A 78 4.82 -7.32 -8.37
N PHE A 79 3.90 -6.36 -8.53
CA PHE A 79 3.68 -5.31 -7.54
C PHE A 79 3.15 -5.88 -6.22
N GLU A 80 2.22 -6.83 -6.28
CA GLU A 80 1.68 -7.51 -5.10
C GLU A 80 2.78 -8.23 -4.31
N LEU A 81 3.65 -8.97 -4.99
CA LEU A 81 4.77 -9.66 -4.36
C LEU A 81 5.73 -8.68 -3.66
N PHE A 82 6.04 -7.54 -4.29
CA PHE A 82 6.85 -6.49 -3.68
C PHE A 82 6.21 -5.92 -2.40
N MET A 83 4.89 -5.69 -2.42
CA MET A 83 4.15 -5.19 -1.26
C MET A 83 4.16 -6.21 -0.11
N ILE A 84 3.91 -7.49 -0.40
CA ILE A 84 3.92 -8.57 0.59
C ILE A 84 5.30 -8.71 1.24
N ILE A 85 6.37 -8.75 0.46
CA ILE A 85 7.74 -8.86 0.99
C ILE A 85 8.07 -7.66 1.87
N SER A 86 7.73 -6.44 1.43
CA SER A 86 7.95 -5.21 2.19
C SER A 86 7.19 -5.24 3.52
N PHE A 87 5.96 -5.74 3.51
CA PHE A 87 5.13 -5.88 4.71
C PHE A 87 5.70 -6.92 5.69
N ILE A 88 6.07 -8.11 5.21
CA ILE A 88 6.70 -9.16 6.03
C ILE A 88 7.99 -8.63 6.66
N TYR A 89 8.84 -7.96 5.89
CA TYR A 89 10.06 -7.38 6.40
C TYR A 89 9.80 -6.33 7.48
N ALA A 90 8.80 -5.45 7.26
CA ALA A 90 8.41 -4.45 8.25
C ALA A 90 7.95 -5.09 9.58
N LEU A 91 7.19 -6.19 9.52
CA LEU A 91 6.79 -6.95 10.71
C LEU A 91 7.96 -7.59 11.44
N LEU A 92 8.90 -8.19 10.69
CA LEU A 92 10.11 -8.80 11.27
C LEU A 92 10.99 -7.74 11.94
N SER A 93 11.19 -6.61 11.29
CA SER A 93 11.95 -5.47 11.84
C SER A 93 11.30 -4.93 13.12
N LEU A 94 9.97 -4.85 13.15
CA LEU A 94 9.23 -4.46 14.36
C LEU A 94 9.40 -5.48 15.50
N LYS A 95 9.31 -6.78 15.19
CA LYS A 95 9.52 -7.87 16.16
C LYS A 95 10.92 -7.83 16.77
N GLU A 96 11.94 -7.64 15.94
CA GLU A 96 13.33 -7.57 16.38
C GLU A 96 13.57 -6.36 17.27
N HIS A 97 13.04 -5.19 16.90
CA HIS A 97 13.13 -3.99 17.72
C HIS A 97 12.46 -4.14 19.09
N ILE A 98 11.31 -4.82 19.16
CA ILE A 98 10.63 -5.13 20.43
C ILE A 98 11.48 -6.09 21.28
N ARG A 99 12.06 -7.14 20.68
CA ARG A 99 12.92 -8.10 21.38
C ARG A 99 14.14 -7.42 21.99
N ILE A 100 14.82 -6.54 21.26
CA ILE A 100 16.02 -5.83 21.75
C ILE A 100 15.68 -4.88 22.91
N ARG A 101 14.50 -4.23 22.88
CA ARG A 101 14.11 -3.26 23.92
C ARG A 101 13.59 -3.93 25.22
N HIS A 102 13.34 -5.24 25.22
CA HIS A 102 12.87 -6.02 26.37
C HIS A 102 13.95 -6.91 27.02
N LEU A 103 15.19 -6.88 26.51
CA LEU A 103 16.39 -7.48 27.10
C LEU A 103 17.25 -6.41 27.75
#